data_AF-A0A124P8U3-F1
#
_entry.id   AF-A0A124P8U3-F1
#
_cell.length_a   1.000
_cell.length_b   1.000
_cell.length_c   1.000
_cell.angle_alpha   90.00
_cell.angle_beta   90.00
_cell.angle_gamma   90.00
#
_symmetry.space_group_name_H-M   'P 1'
#
loop_
_entity.id
_entity.type
_entity.pdbx_description
1 polymer ?
#
loop_
_entity_poly.entity_id
_entity_poly.type
_entity_poly.pdbx_seq_one_letter_code
_entity_poly.pdbx_strand_id
1 'polypeptide(L)' 'MTAQNNFEISAVSYEGLSVKTSTGEPATLAVVDARGNVLDASPDVARAAWNVSIRSYRNFLMGSGYLRVLSNPETSQ' A
#
# COMPACT_ATOMS: atom_id res chain seq x y z
N MET A 1 -8.06 17.05 -18.01
CA MET A 1 -8.60 15.69 -18.14
C MET A 1 -8.12 14.91 -16.91
N THR A 2 -8.96 14.80 -15.89
CA THR A 2 -8.64 14.00 -14.70
C THR A 2 -8.51 12.55 -15.14
N ALA A 3 -7.37 11.92 -14.88
CA ALA A 3 -7.21 10.50 -15.11
C ALA A 3 -8.26 9.78 -14.23
N GLN A 4 -9.28 9.23 -14.86
CA GLN A 4 -10.25 8.42 -14.16
C GLN A 4 -9.52 7.14 -13.78
N ASN A 5 -9.24 6.96 -12.48
CA ASN A 5 -8.66 5.71 -12.01
C ASN A 5 -9.64 4.59 -12.35
N ASN A 6 -9.18 3.63 -13.17
CA ASN A 6 -9.99 2.50 -13.62
C ASN A 6 -10.33 1.50 -12.49
N PHE A 7 -9.91 1.79 -11.25
CA PHE A 7 -10.10 0.95 -10.08
C PHE A 7 -10.02 1.78 -8.79
N GLU A 8 -10.53 1.22 -7.70
CA GLU A 8 -10.42 1.71 -6.33
C GLU A 8 -9.71 0.66 -5.48
N ILE A 9 -8.74 1.08 -4.65
CA ILE A 9 -8.16 0.26 -3.59
C ILE A 9 -8.50 0.94 -2.26
N SER A 10 -9.13 0.20 -1.36
CA SER A 10 -9.48 0.66 -0.02
C SER A 10 -9.15 -0.40 1.02
N ALA A 11 -9.12 0.00 2.29
CA ALA A 11 -8.87 -0.95 3.38
C ALA A 11 -9.59 -0.55 4.65
N VAL A 12 -10.04 -1.56 5.40
CA VAL A 12 -10.60 -1.43 6.74
C VAL A 12 -9.77 -2.27 7.69
N SER A 13 -9.35 -1.72 8.83
CA SER A 13 -8.34 -2.36 9.70
C SER A 13 -8.68 -3.79 10.12
N TYR A 14 -9.96 -4.15 10.25
CA TYR A 14 -10.39 -5.50 10.62
C TYR A 14 -10.81 -6.37 9.42
N GLU A 15 -11.01 -5.80 8.22
CA GLU A 15 -11.41 -6.55 7.00
C GLU A 15 -10.21 -6.79 6.06
N GLY A 16 -9.22 -5.90 6.10
CA GLY A 16 -8.06 -5.91 5.21
C GLY A 16 -8.25 -5.05 3.97
N LEU A 17 -7.50 -5.38 2.92
CA LEU A 17 -7.46 -4.65 1.65
C LEU A 17 -8.54 -5.17 0.68
N SER A 18 -9.25 -4.26 0.04
CA SER A 18 -10.27 -4.52 -0.99
C SER A 18 -9.94 -3.76 -2.26
N VAL A 19 -10.30 -4.35 -3.41
CA VAL A 19 -10.15 -3.72 -4.73
C VAL A 19 -11.47 -3.81 -5.48
N LYS A 20 -11.84 -2.71 -6.15
CA LYS A 20 -13.02 -2.64 -7.01
C LYS A 20 -12.65 -2.04 -8.36
N THR A 21 -13.36 -2.42 -9.41
CA THR A 21 -13.30 -1.74 -10.71
C THR A 21 -13.90 -0.34 -10.59
N SER A 22 -13.71 0.50 -11.60
CA SER A 22 -14.40 1.80 -11.72
C SER A 22 -15.93 1.68 -11.77
N THR A 23 -16.46 0.50 -12.07
CA THR A 23 -17.89 0.19 -12.05
C THR A 23 -18.38 -0.36 -10.70
N GLY A 24 -17.48 -0.54 -9.73
CA GLY A 24 -17.78 -1.01 -8.37
C GLY A 24 -17.77 -2.52 -8.18
N GLU A 25 -17.49 -3.29 -9.23
CA GLU A 25 -17.40 -4.75 -9.16
C GLU A 25 -16.13 -5.19 -8.41
N PRO A 26 -16.16 -6.30 -7.65
CA PRO A 26 -14.97 -6.82 -6.98
C PRO A 26 -13.85 -7.14 -7.98
N ALA A 27 -12.62 -6.74 -7.62
CA ALA A 27 -11.42 -7.03 -8.39
C ALA A 27 -10.32 -7.64 -7.49
N THR A 28 -9.29 -8.20 -8.11
CA THR A 28 -8.15 -8.81 -7.40
C THR A 28 -6.83 -8.14 -7.77
N LEU A 29 -5.86 -8.19 -6.86
CA LEU A 29 -4.48 -7.81 -7.15
C LEU A 29 -3.74 -8.97 -7.82
N ALA A 30 -2.79 -8.63 -8.69
CA ALA A 30 -1.92 -9.59 -9.34
C ALA A 30 -0.45 -9.17 -9.25
N VAL A 31 0.45 -10.14 -9.04
CA VAL A 31 1.89 -9.96 -9.22
C VAL A 31 2.20 -10.26 -10.68
N VAL A 32 2.73 -9.27 -11.38
CA VAL A 32 3.08 -9.37 -12.79
C VAL A 32 4.60 -9.25 -12.93
N ASP A 33 5.22 -10.19 -13.65
CA ASP A 33 6.65 -10.14 -13.93
C ASP A 33 7.00 -9.07 -14.98
N ALA A 34 8.29 -8.83 -15.20
CA ALA A 34 8.76 -7.83 -16.17
C ALA A 34 8.39 -8.14 -17.64
N ARG A 35 7.92 -9.36 -17.93
CA ARG A 35 7.48 -9.78 -19.27
C ARG A 35 5.96 -9.70 -19.44
N GLY A 36 5.23 -9.30 -18.40
CA GLY A 36 3.77 -9.19 -18.40
C GLY A 36 3.06 -10.49 -18.02
N ASN A 37 3.76 -11.51 -17.54
CA ASN A 37 3.10 -12.73 -17.06
C ASN A 37 2.56 -12.52 -15.65
N VAL A 38 1.32 -12.95 -15.43
CA VAL A 38 0.73 -13.01 -14.08
C VAL A 38 1.34 -14.20 -13.36
N LEU A 39 2.11 -13.93 -12.30
CA LEU A 39 2.72 -14.96 -11.45
C LEU A 39 1.74 -15.48 -10.40
N ASP A 40 0.93 -14.58 -9.84
CA ASP A 40 -0.12 -14.90 -8.86
C ASP A 40 -1.18 -13.80 -8.88
N ALA A 41 -2.46 -14.17 -8.80
CA ALA A 41 -3.61 -13.27 -8.66
C ALA A 41 -4.61 -13.77 -7.60
N SER A 42 -4.16 -14.68 -6.73
CA SER A 42 -4.94 -15.23 -5.64
C SER A 42 -5.17 -14.18 -4.53
N PRO A 43 -6.11 -14.44 -3.60
CA PRO A 43 -6.32 -13.58 -2.44
C PRO A 43 -5.08 -13.44 -1.54
N ASP A 44 -4.07 -14.32 -1.67
CA ASP A 44 -2.82 -14.22 -0.92
C ASP A 44 -2.02 -12.96 -1.29
N VAL A 45 -2.09 -12.51 -2.56
CA VAL A 45 -1.42 -11.29 -3.02
C VAL A 45 -1.91 -10.07 -2.24
N ALA A 46 -3.22 -9.91 -2.11
CA ALA A 46 -3.83 -8.81 -1.36
C ALA A 46 -3.46 -8.86 0.14
N ARG A 47 -3.48 -10.06 0.73
CA ARG A 47 -3.07 -10.27 2.12
C ARG A 47 -1.59 -9.94 2.34
N ALA A 48 -0.71 -10.34 1.43
CA ALA A 48 0.71 -10.04 1.51
C ALA A 48 0.98 -8.53 1.41
N ALA A 49 0.36 -7.85 0.43
CA ALA A 49 0.47 -6.40 0.26
C ALA A 49 -0.02 -5.63 1.49
N TRP A 50 -1.16 -6.04 2.06
CA TRP A 50 -1.69 -5.49 3.30
C TRP A 50 -0.72 -5.67 4.48
N ASN A 51 -0.25 -6.90 4.70
CA ASN A 51 0.63 -7.24 5.82
C ASN A 51 1.96 -6.48 5.77
N VAL A 52 2.57 -6.34 4.60
CA VAL A 52 3.80 -5.57 4.41
C VAL A 52 3.56 -4.08 4.66
N SER A 53 2.46 -3.52 4.17
CA SER A 53 2.11 -2.11 4.37
C SER A 53 1.90 -1.78 5.84
N ILE A 54 1.14 -2.60 6.56
CA ILE A 54 0.89 -2.43 7.99
C ILE A 54 2.17 -2.63 8.81
N ARG A 55 3.00 -3.61 8.46
CA ARG A 55 4.28 -3.82 9.13
C ARG A 55 5.23 -2.65 8.91
N SER A 56 5.28 -2.09 7.71
CA SER A 56 6.05 -0.88 7.39
C SER A 56 5.59 0.30 8.27
N TYR A 57 4.28 0.56 8.32
CA TYR A 57 3.71 1.63 9.15
C TYR A 57 4.00 1.43 10.65
N ARG A 58 3.85 0.21 11.17
CA ARG A 58 4.19 -0.11 12.56
C ARG A 58 5.67 0.10 12.84
N ASN A 59 6.56 -0.37 11.96
CA ASN A 59 8.00 -0.19 12.12
C ASN A 59 8.40 1.29 12.10
N PHE A 60 7.74 2.10 11.26
CA PHE A 60 7.89 3.55 11.27
C PHE A 60 7.49 4.14 12.62
N LEU A 61 6.32 3.80 13.15
CA LEU A 61 5.85 4.28 14.47
C LEU A 61 6.73 3.79 15.64
N MET A 62 7.30 2.60 15.55
CA MET A 62 8.23 2.05 16.55
C MET A 62 9.66 2.62 16.42
N GLY A 63 9.92 3.54 15.48
CA GLY A 63 11.25 4.09 15.24
C GLY A 63 12.25 3.06 14.68
N SER A 64 11.79 1.89 14.28
CA SER A 64 12.61 0.80 13.72
C SER A 64 12.86 0.95 12.22
N GLY A 65 12.30 1.99 11.59
CA GLY A 65 12.46 2.32 10.17
C GLY A 65 13.24 3.60 9.95
N TYR A 66 14.54 3.62 10.31
CA TYR A 66 15.55 4.62 9.91
C TYR A 66 15.09 6.10 9.77
N LEU A 67 14.35 6.63 10.76
CA LEU A 67 14.06 8.07 10.84
C LEU A 67 15.34 8.83 11.17
N ARG A 68 16.00 9.43 10.17
CA ARG A 68 17.02 10.47 10.43
C ARG A 68 16.30 11.81 10.51
N VAL A 69 16.00 12.23 11.74
CA VAL A 69 15.51 13.58 12.05
C VAL A 69 16.70 14.43 12.47
N LEU A 70 16.95 15.54 11.78
CA LEU A 70 17.92 16.56 12.16
C LEU A 70 17.16 17.78 12.67
N SER A 71 17.39 18.17 13.93
CA SER A 71 17.02 19.49 14.42
C SER A 71 18.27 20.37 14.37
N ASN A 72 18.27 21.42 13.55
CA ASN A 72 19.19 22.53 13.79
C ASN A 72 18.70 23.31 15.02
N PRO A 73 19.57 23.77 15.92
CA PRO A 73 19.16 24.71 16.95
C PRO A 73 18.61 25.97 16.26
N GLU A 74 17.39 26.39 16.61
CA GLU A 74 16.96 27.75 16.28
C GLU A 74 17.97 28.68 16.94
N THR A 75 18.76 29.38 16.13
CA THR A 75 19.59 30.46 16.63
C THR A 75 18.63 31.62 16.86
N SER A 76 18.12 31.73 18.09
CA SER A 76 17.48 32.97 18.54
C SER A 76 18.46 34.11 18.30
N GLN A 77 18.06 35.06 17.46
CA GLN A 77 18.78 36.32 17.21
C GLN A 77 18.82 37.18 18.47
#